data_AF-A0AAN8M356-F1
#
_entry.id   AF-A0AAN8M356-F1
#
_cell.length_a   1.000
_cell.length_b   1.000
_cell.length_c   1.000
_cell.angle_alpha   90.00
_cell.angle_beta   90.00
_cell.angle_gamma   90.00
#
_symmetry.space_group_name_H-M   'P 1'
#
loop_
_entity.id
_entity.type
_entity.pdbx_description
1 polymer ?
#
loop_
_entity_poly.entity_id
_entity_poly.type
_entity_poly.pdbx_seq_one_letter_code
_entity_poly.pdbx_strand_id
1 'polypeptide(L)'
;MCGAWLVCFLLTIFEALPSQPDQYGYTARTDVNLDAVTSAPWFHVPYPGQWGMPTVSVSSVLGMIAGVLASTMESIGDYYACARLSGAPPPPTHAINRGIAVEGIGCILAALWGSGNGTTSYSQNIAALGITKVGSRLVLQTAGLLMIILGLFGKFGAVFITIPDPVIGGMFLVMFGMIAAVGISNLQYVDLNSSRNLLILGFSTFSGLVLPTWFHSNPGIIDTGVKELDQVIVVLFTTHMFIGGFFGFVLDNTIPGTEKERGIKSWRKKVTEDGSTMMTDRSCYDIPFCTNCLQRFKFFQYLPFLPSYKAPELRT
;
A
#
# COMPACT_ATOMS: atom_id res chain seq x y z
N MET A 1 -11.43 6.96 -15.39
CA MET A 1 -10.34 7.92 -15.67
C MET A 1 -10.46 8.49 -17.08
N CYS A 2 -10.09 7.78 -18.15
CA CYS A 2 -10.04 8.34 -19.52
C CYS A 2 -11.36 8.97 -19.99
N GLY A 3 -12.50 8.34 -19.70
CA GLY A 3 -13.81 8.91 -20.05
C GLY A 3 -14.12 10.23 -19.32
N ALA A 4 -13.86 10.29 -18.01
CA ALA A 4 -14.06 11.52 -17.23
C ALA A 4 -13.09 12.63 -17.66
N TRP A 5 -11.84 12.27 -17.97
CA TRP A 5 -10.86 13.20 -18.50
C TRP A 5 -11.28 13.74 -19.89
N LEU A 6 -11.80 12.88 -20.77
CA LEU A 6 -12.35 13.29 -22.05
C LEU A 6 -13.55 14.23 -21.88
N VAL A 7 -14.43 13.97 -20.91
CA VAL A 7 -15.55 14.89 -20.60
C VAL A 7 -15.03 16.26 -20.17
N CYS A 8 -14.07 16.31 -19.24
CA CYS A 8 -13.43 17.57 -18.85
C CYS A 8 -12.76 18.28 -20.03
N PHE A 9 -12.09 17.54 -20.90
CA PHE A 9 -11.48 18.09 -22.12
C PHE A 9 -12.52 18.70 -23.07
N LEU A 10 -13.63 18.01 -23.31
CA LEU A 10 -14.73 18.53 -24.13
C LEU A 10 -15.36 19.78 -23.50
N LEU A 11 -15.63 19.75 -22.19
CA LEU A 11 -16.16 20.90 -21.46
C LEU A 11 -15.21 22.11 -21.49
N THR A 12 -13.90 21.86 -21.51
CA THR A 12 -12.88 22.91 -21.66
C THR A 12 -12.93 23.52 -23.06
N ILE A 13 -13.02 22.70 -24.12
CA ILE A 13 -13.09 23.15 -25.52
C ILE A 13 -14.38 23.94 -25.80
N PHE A 14 -15.51 23.50 -25.25
CA PHE A 14 -16.79 24.19 -25.44
C PHE A 14 -16.97 25.41 -24.54
N GLU A 15 -15.92 25.85 -23.83
CA GLU A 15 -15.95 26.99 -22.89
C GLU A 15 -17.07 26.89 -21.83
N ALA A 16 -17.48 25.65 -21.51
CA ALA A 16 -18.51 25.39 -20.51
C ALA A 16 -17.97 25.51 -19.07
N LEU A 17 -16.64 25.56 -18.91
CA LEU A 17 -15.95 25.73 -17.63
C LEU A 17 -15.39 27.15 -17.49
N PRO A 18 -15.45 27.74 -16.29
CA PRO A 18 -15.02 29.12 -16.08
C PRO A 18 -13.51 29.28 -16.28
N SER A 19 -13.10 30.40 -16.87
CA SER A 19 -11.68 30.72 -17.15
C SER A 19 -10.96 31.42 -16.01
N GLN A 20 -11.69 31.89 -14.99
CA GLN A 20 -11.10 32.60 -13.85
C GLN A 20 -10.74 31.62 -12.72
N PRO A 21 -9.50 31.67 -12.17
CA PRO A 21 -9.01 30.71 -11.18
C PRO A 21 -9.82 30.63 -9.87
N ASP A 22 -10.50 31.72 -9.51
CA ASP A 22 -11.31 31.87 -8.30
C ASP A 22 -12.72 31.28 -8.43
N GLN A 23 -13.14 30.89 -9.63
CA GLN A 23 -14.46 30.33 -9.87
C GLN A 23 -14.50 28.82 -9.69
N TYR A 24 -15.57 28.35 -9.04
CA TYR A 24 -15.82 26.92 -8.87
C TYR A 24 -15.93 26.22 -10.23
N GLY A 25 -15.10 25.19 -10.44
CA GLY A 25 -15.02 24.45 -11.69
C GLY A 25 -13.82 24.80 -12.58
N TYR A 26 -13.05 25.84 -12.25
CA TYR A 26 -11.80 26.16 -12.97
C TYR A 26 -10.81 24.99 -12.96
N THR A 27 -10.65 24.31 -11.82
CA THR A 27 -9.75 23.15 -11.68
C THR A 27 -10.21 21.90 -12.45
N ALA A 28 -11.41 21.93 -13.03
CA ALA A 28 -11.89 20.88 -13.93
C ALA A 28 -11.35 21.04 -15.37
N ARG A 29 -10.72 22.17 -15.69
CA ARG A 29 -10.19 22.45 -17.02
C ARG A 29 -8.91 21.67 -17.30
N THR A 30 -8.74 21.23 -18.54
CA THR A 30 -7.56 20.46 -18.98
C THR A 30 -6.42 21.32 -19.51
N ASP A 31 -6.65 22.62 -19.74
CA ASP A 31 -5.68 23.54 -20.34
C ASP A 31 -4.90 24.39 -19.33
N VAL A 32 -5.21 24.28 -18.04
CA VAL A 32 -4.55 25.01 -16.94
C VAL A 32 -3.03 24.80 -16.93
N ASN A 33 -2.58 23.56 -17.21
CA ASN A 33 -1.17 23.18 -17.14
C ASN A 33 -0.57 22.84 -18.51
N LEU A 34 -1.10 23.41 -19.61
CA LEU A 34 -0.59 23.10 -20.96
C LEU A 34 0.88 23.53 -21.13
N ASP A 35 1.29 24.60 -20.45
CA ASP A 35 2.67 25.09 -20.45
C ASP A 35 3.65 24.09 -19.84
N ALA A 36 3.21 23.29 -18.87
CA ALA A 36 4.03 22.20 -18.32
C ALA A 36 4.30 21.13 -19.39
N VAL A 37 3.32 20.86 -20.26
CA VAL A 37 3.48 19.89 -21.37
C VAL A 37 4.42 20.44 -22.44
N THR A 38 4.32 21.73 -22.79
CA THR A 38 5.19 22.34 -23.83
C THR A 38 6.63 22.49 -23.35
N SER A 39 6.84 22.89 -22.09
CA SER A 39 8.16 23.13 -21.49
C SER A 39 8.90 21.85 -21.03
N ALA A 40 8.19 20.76 -20.77
CA ALA A 40 8.82 19.53 -20.30
C ALA A 40 9.82 18.94 -21.33
N PRO A 41 10.99 18.44 -20.91
CA PRO A 41 11.91 17.76 -21.82
C PRO A 41 11.29 16.45 -22.34
N TRP A 42 11.69 16.03 -23.56
CA TRP A 42 11.25 14.75 -24.12
C TRP A 42 11.77 13.56 -23.33
N PHE A 43 13.03 13.63 -22.90
CA PHE A 43 13.68 12.62 -22.08
C PHE A 43 14.15 13.24 -20.79
N HIS A 44 13.80 12.60 -19.67
CA HIS A 44 14.27 12.97 -18.35
C HIS A 44 14.65 11.71 -17.60
N VAL A 45 15.93 11.59 -17.26
CA VAL A 45 16.43 10.48 -16.45
C VAL A 45 16.68 11.05 -15.05
N PRO A 46 15.81 10.75 -14.06
CA PRO A 46 16.10 11.14 -12.70
C PRO A 46 17.38 10.44 -12.23
N TYR A 47 18.11 11.04 -11.31
CA TYR A 47 19.35 10.50 -10.77
C TYR A 47 19.30 10.53 -9.23
N PRO A 48 20.04 9.64 -8.55
CA PRO A 48 19.92 9.53 -7.11
C PRO A 48 20.47 10.78 -6.44
N GLY A 49 19.77 11.30 -5.42
CA GLY A 49 20.17 12.51 -4.71
C GLY A 49 19.87 13.82 -5.43
N GLN A 50 19.06 13.81 -6.49
CA GLN A 50 18.66 15.03 -7.23
C GLN A 50 18.06 16.12 -6.33
N TRP A 51 17.33 15.74 -5.26
CA TRP A 51 16.64 16.67 -4.35
C TRP A 51 17.40 16.95 -3.06
N GLY A 52 18.70 16.64 -3.02
CA GLY A 52 19.56 16.90 -1.87
C GLY A 52 19.88 15.66 -1.04
N MET A 53 20.68 15.87 0.01
CA MET A 53 21.11 14.82 0.93
C MET A 53 20.01 14.47 1.94
N PRO A 54 19.88 13.19 2.35
CA PRO A 54 18.87 12.78 3.30
C PRO A 54 19.10 13.45 4.66
N THR A 55 18.07 14.11 5.18
CA THR A 55 18.03 14.67 6.54
C THR A 55 17.29 13.72 7.47
N VAL A 56 17.80 13.51 8.68
CA VAL A 56 17.20 12.59 9.65
C VAL A 56 16.69 13.40 10.84
N SER A 57 15.41 13.27 11.16
CA SER A 57 14.81 13.74 12.41
C SER A 57 14.13 12.57 13.13
N VAL A 58 14.09 12.62 14.46
CA VAL A 58 13.50 11.54 15.27
C VAL A 58 12.00 11.40 14.97
N SER A 59 11.30 12.51 14.83
CA SER A 59 9.87 12.56 14.51
C SER A 59 9.54 11.96 13.14
N SER A 60 10.32 12.29 12.10
CA SER A 60 10.15 11.69 10.77
C SER A 60 10.49 10.21 10.76
N VAL A 61 11.52 9.77 11.48
CA VAL A 61 11.86 8.35 11.59
C VAL A 61 10.73 7.56 12.25
N LEU A 62 10.19 8.06 13.36
CA LEU A 62 9.10 7.38 14.07
C LEU A 62 7.80 7.37 13.26
N GLY A 63 7.46 8.48 12.60
CA GLY A 63 6.32 8.54 11.69
C GLY A 63 6.45 7.55 10.51
N MET A 64 7.63 7.47 9.90
CA MET A 64 7.89 6.53 8.82
C MET A 64 7.88 5.07 9.30
N ILE A 65 8.41 4.77 10.48
CA ILE A 65 8.32 3.42 11.07
C ILE A 65 6.86 3.03 11.28
N ALA A 66 6.03 3.93 11.82
CA ALA A 66 4.61 3.68 11.99
C ALA A 66 3.91 3.39 10.65
N GLY A 67 4.20 4.20 9.60
CA GLY A 67 3.67 3.99 8.26
C GLY A 67 4.10 2.67 7.62
N VAL A 68 5.40 2.33 7.69
CA VAL A 68 5.95 1.08 7.14
C VAL A 68 5.42 -0.14 7.88
N LEU A 69 5.25 -0.07 9.21
CA LEU A 69 4.64 -1.17 9.98
C LEU A 69 3.19 -1.40 9.55
N ALA A 70 2.40 -0.34 9.40
CA ALA A 70 1.02 -0.44 8.94
C ALA A 70 0.95 -1.00 7.51
N SER A 71 1.78 -0.50 6.60
CA SER A 71 1.92 -0.99 5.22
C SER A 71 2.38 -2.46 5.16
N THR A 72 3.24 -2.90 6.08
CA THR A 72 3.66 -4.31 6.16
C THR A 72 2.46 -5.21 6.53
N MET A 73 1.63 -4.79 7.49
CA MET A 73 0.43 -5.54 7.89
C MET A 73 -0.59 -5.60 6.74
N GLU A 74 -0.79 -4.48 6.04
CA GLU A 74 -1.62 -4.41 4.83
C GLU A 74 -1.08 -5.36 3.74
N SER A 75 0.22 -5.33 3.49
CA SER A 75 0.88 -6.12 2.44
C SER A 75 0.79 -7.62 2.68
N ILE A 76 0.89 -8.06 3.93
CA ILE A 76 0.64 -9.47 4.29
C ILE A 76 -0.80 -9.86 3.89
N GLY A 77 -1.80 -9.04 4.24
CA GLY A 77 -3.19 -9.27 3.87
C GLY A 77 -3.40 -9.33 2.36
N ASP A 78 -2.76 -8.41 1.64
CA ASP A 78 -2.76 -8.34 0.17
C ASP A 78 -2.15 -9.61 -0.46
N TYR A 79 -1.04 -10.14 0.06
CA TYR A 79 -0.44 -11.36 -0.49
C TYR A 79 -1.40 -12.55 -0.40
N TYR A 80 -2.09 -12.71 0.73
CA TYR A 80 -3.09 -13.77 0.90
C TYR A 80 -4.34 -13.52 0.04
N ALA A 81 -4.80 -12.28 -0.08
CA ALA A 81 -5.92 -11.93 -0.95
C ALA A 81 -5.59 -12.18 -2.43
N CYS A 82 -4.38 -11.83 -2.87
CA CYS A 82 -3.88 -12.08 -4.21
C CYS A 82 -3.75 -13.58 -4.51
N ALA A 83 -3.17 -14.36 -3.59
CA ALA A 83 -3.08 -15.81 -3.73
C ALA A 83 -4.47 -16.44 -3.88
N ARG A 84 -5.42 -16.05 -3.02
CA ARG A 84 -6.81 -16.51 -3.08
C ARG A 84 -7.48 -16.18 -4.41
N LEU A 85 -7.35 -14.94 -4.88
CA LEU A 85 -8.02 -14.49 -6.10
C LEU A 85 -7.37 -15.04 -7.39
N SER A 86 -6.07 -15.35 -7.34
CA SER A 86 -5.33 -15.98 -8.45
C SER A 86 -5.44 -17.50 -8.47
N GLY A 87 -6.01 -18.11 -7.43
CA GLY A 87 -6.07 -19.57 -7.28
C GLY A 87 -4.73 -20.21 -6.92
N ALA A 88 -3.76 -19.40 -6.47
CA ALA A 88 -2.48 -19.89 -6.00
C ALA A 88 -2.58 -20.43 -4.55
N PRO A 89 -1.73 -21.39 -4.16
CA PRO A 89 -1.68 -21.85 -2.77
C PRO A 89 -1.32 -20.70 -1.83
N PRO A 90 -1.71 -20.76 -0.54
CA PRO A 90 -1.32 -19.76 0.44
C PRO A 90 0.19 -19.51 0.44
N PRO A 91 0.64 -18.24 0.47
CA PRO A 91 2.05 -17.91 0.35
C PRO A 91 2.84 -18.50 1.54
N PRO A 92 3.96 -19.21 1.27
CA PRO A 92 4.83 -19.69 2.33
C PRO A 92 5.56 -18.51 3.01
N THR A 93 6.01 -18.72 4.25
CA THR A 93 6.67 -17.68 5.06
C THR A 93 7.86 -17.02 4.35
N HIS A 94 8.66 -17.79 3.60
CA HIS A 94 9.79 -17.24 2.86
C HIS A 94 9.38 -16.31 1.71
N ALA A 95 8.21 -16.55 1.10
CA ALA A 95 7.70 -15.70 0.03
C ALA A 95 7.17 -14.38 0.60
N ILE A 96 6.51 -14.43 1.76
CA ILE A 96 6.05 -13.24 2.50
C ILE A 96 7.25 -12.38 2.91
N ASN A 97 8.25 -12.98 3.57
CA ASN A 97 9.46 -12.28 4.00
C ASN A 97 10.20 -11.64 2.81
N ARG A 98 10.24 -12.33 1.67
CA ARG A 98 10.84 -11.79 0.45
C ARG A 98 10.04 -10.63 -0.13
N GLY A 99 8.72 -10.71 -0.13
CA GLY A 99 7.84 -9.62 -0.56
C GLY A 99 8.13 -8.34 0.23
N ILE A 100 8.09 -8.44 1.57
CA ILE A 100 8.36 -7.33 2.48
C ILE A 100 9.78 -6.77 2.29
N ALA A 101 10.78 -7.64 2.10
CA ALA A 101 12.15 -7.21 1.85
C ALA A 101 12.27 -6.42 0.52
N VAL A 102 11.59 -6.86 -0.53
CA VAL A 102 11.57 -6.16 -1.83
C VAL A 102 10.84 -4.82 -1.72
N GLU A 103 9.76 -4.74 -0.96
CA GLU A 103 9.09 -3.46 -0.65
C GLU A 103 10.02 -2.50 0.10
N GLY A 104 10.77 -2.97 1.11
CA GLY A 104 11.76 -2.15 1.80
C GLY A 104 12.87 -1.65 0.89
N ILE A 105 13.39 -2.49 -0.01
CA ILE A 105 14.34 -2.09 -1.05
C ILE A 105 13.71 -1.06 -1.98
N GLY A 106 12.44 -1.24 -2.36
CA GLY A 106 11.65 -0.30 -3.14
C GLY A 106 11.57 1.08 -2.48
N CYS A 107 11.30 1.14 -1.17
CA CYS A 107 11.29 2.38 -0.39
C CYS A 107 12.65 3.09 -0.43
N ILE A 108 13.75 2.34 -0.31
CA ILE A 108 15.10 2.91 -0.38
C ILE A 108 15.37 3.48 -1.78
N LEU A 109 15.04 2.74 -2.84
CA LEU A 109 15.19 3.20 -4.22
C LEU A 109 14.33 4.44 -4.51
N ALA A 110 13.08 4.43 -4.04
CA ALA A 110 12.14 5.55 -4.13
C ALA A 110 12.69 6.82 -3.43
N ALA A 111 13.26 6.66 -2.23
CA ALA A 111 13.90 7.74 -1.51
C ALA A 111 15.15 8.28 -2.24
N LEU A 112 16.02 7.39 -2.73
CA LEU A 112 17.24 7.77 -3.45
C LEU A 112 16.92 8.55 -4.73
N TRP A 113 15.95 8.08 -5.51
CA TRP A 113 15.53 8.71 -6.77
C TRP A 113 14.59 9.91 -6.57
N GLY A 114 14.31 10.29 -5.33
CA GLY A 114 13.61 11.53 -5.00
C GLY A 114 12.10 11.50 -5.20
N SER A 115 11.46 10.33 -5.20
CA SER A 115 9.99 10.30 -5.17
C SER A 115 9.44 10.63 -3.79
N GLY A 116 10.23 10.44 -2.72
CA GLY A 116 9.87 10.79 -1.35
C GLY A 116 8.71 9.97 -0.76
N ASN A 117 8.30 8.90 -1.43
CA ASN A 117 7.15 8.07 -1.05
C ASN A 117 7.59 6.67 -0.61
N GLY A 118 6.79 6.05 0.27
CA GLY A 118 6.92 4.62 0.60
C GLY A 118 6.28 3.73 -0.48
N THR A 119 6.89 2.59 -0.76
CA THR A 119 6.35 1.57 -1.66
C THR A 119 5.68 0.45 -0.87
N THR A 120 4.52 -0.01 -1.34
CA THR A 120 3.70 -1.07 -0.72
C THR A 120 3.03 -1.91 -1.81
N SER A 121 2.41 -3.04 -1.44
CA SER A 121 1.53 -3.78 -2.33
C SER A 121 0.30 -2.94 -2.73
N TYR A 122 -0.23 -3.17 -3.93
CA TYR A 122 -1.32 -2.35 -4.48
C TYR A 122 -2.63 -3.17 -4.54
N SER A 123 -3.52 -2.99 -3.57
CA SER A 123 -4.81 -3.72 -3.49
C SER A 123 -5.72 -3.50 -4.70
N GLN A 124 -5.53 -2.40 -5.43
CA GLN A 124 -6.20 -2.07 -6.69
C GLN A 124 -5.81 -3.05 -7.80
N ASN A 125 -4.54 -3.48 -7.83
CA ASN A 125 -4.09 -4.51 -8.77
C ASN A 125 -4.71 -5.87 -8.42
N ILE A 126 -4.91 -6.15 -7.13
CA ILE A 126 -5.59 -7.35 -6.65
C ILE A 126 -7.07 -7.33 -7.06
N ALA A 127 -7.74 -6.19 -6.95
CA ALA A 127 -9.09 -5.98 -7.44
C ALA A 127 -9.19 -6.22 -8.96
N ALA A 128 -8.28 -5.63 -9.73
CA ALA A 128 -8.21 -5.82 -11.18
C ALA A 128 -7.99 -7.29 -11.54
N LEU A 129 -7.13 -8.01 -10.81
CA LEU A 129 -6.95 -9.46 -10.96
C LEU A 129 -8.26 -10.21 -10.68
N GLY A 130 -8.99 -9.84 -9.63
CA GLY A 130 -10.29 -10.42 -9.28
C GLY A 130 -11.35 -10.27 -10.39
N ILE A 131 -11.30 -9.19 -11.17
CA ILE A 131 -12.22 -8.90 -12.27
C ILE A 131 -11.75 -9.54 -13.58
N THR A 132 -10.50 -9.28 -13.97
CA THR A 132 -9.92 -9.73 -15.25
C THR A 132 -9.65 -11.23 -15.28
N LYS A 133 -9.52 -11.85 -14.10
CA LYS A 133 -9.09 -13.25 -13.93
C LYS A 133 -7.72 -13.54 -14.54
N VAL A 134 -6.88 -12.52 -14.74
CA VAL A 134 -5.52 -12.66 -15.27
C VAL A 134 -4.51 -12.55 -14.13
N GLY A 135 -4.05 -13.69 -13.63
CA GLY A 135 -3.02 -13.79 -12.57
C GLY A 135 -1.58 -13.98 -13.07
N SER A 136 -1.29 -13.63 -14.32
CA SER A 136 0.02 -13.89 -14.94
C SER A 136 1.10 -12.92 -14.47
N ARG A 137 2.27 -13.45 -14.04
CA ARG A 137 3.44 -12.63 -13.66
C ARG A 137 3.98 -11.80 -14.82
N LEU A 138 3.89 -12.31 -16.05
CA LEU A 138 4.40 -11.62 -17.22
C LEU A 138 3.67 -10.29 -17.42
N VAL A 139 2.37 -10.22 -17.13
CA VAL A 139 1.58 -8.98 -17.22
C VAL A 139 2.11 -7.92 -16.25
N LEU A 140 2.46 -8.33 -15.03
CA LEU A 140 3.00 -7.43 -14.00
C LEU A 140 4.43 -6.99 -14.34
N GLN A 141 5.26 -7.90 -14.88
CA GLN A 141 6.62 -7.59 -15.32
C GLN A 141 6.63 -6.64 -16.53
N THR A 142 5.79 -6.88 -17.53
CA THR A 142 5.68 -6.01 -18.71
C THR A 142 5.11 -4.65 -18.33
N ALA A 143 4.11 -4.59 -17.43
CA ALA A 143 3.61 -3.33 -16.89
C ALA A 143 4.70 -2.55 -16.14
N GLY A 144 5.49 -3.21 -15.30
CA GLY A 144 6.62 -2.59 -14.60
C GLY A 144 7.67 -2.03 -15.55
N LEU A 145 8.08 -2.80 -16.57
CA LEU A 145 9.02 -2.35 -17.59
C LEU A 145 8.47 -1.16 -18.37
N LEU A 146 7.19 -1.21 -18.74
CA LEU A 146 6.50 -0.13 -19.44
C LEU A 146 6.42 1.13 -18.57
N MET A 147 6.14 1.02 -17.26
CA MET A 147 6.18 2.16 -16.35
C MET A 147 7.58 2.78 -16.23
N ILE A 148 8.64 1.98 -16.19
CA ILE A 148 10.02 2.48 -16.20
C ILE A 148 10.29 3.26 -17.50
N ILE A 149 9.95 2.67 -18.65
CA ILE A 149 10.14 3.31 -19.96
C ILE A 149 9.37 4.62 -20.04
N LEU A 150 8.09 4.62 -19.63
CA LEU A 150 7.23 5.81 -19.62
C LEU A 150 7.73 6.88 -18.66
N GLY A 151 8.31 6.50 -17.53
CA GLY A 151 8.93 7.43 -16.58
C GLY A 151 10.14 8.18 -17.14
N LEU A 152 10.81 7.64 -18.17
CA LEU A 152 11.91 8.33 -18.85
C LEU A 152 11.42 9.39 -19.84
N PHE A 153 10.14 9.34 -20.24
CA PHE A 153 9.54 10.33 -21.15
C PHE A 153 8.94 11.48 -20.35
N GLY A 154 9.66 12.60 -20.25
CA GLY A 154 9.23 13.77 -19.45
C GLY A 154 7.90 14.35 -19.92
N LYS A 155 7.60 14.30 -21.23
CA LYS A 155 6.30 14.68 -21.80
C LYS A 155 5.15 13.81 -21.28
N PHE A 156 5.39 12.51 -21.11
CA PHE A 156 4.37 11.61 -20.56
C PHE A 156 4.02 12.03 -19.14
N GLY A 157 5.02 12.26 -18.28
CA GLY A 157 4.80 12.80 -16.94
C GLY A 157 4.05 14.14 -16.94
N ALA A 158 4.40 15.05 -17.86
CA ALA A 158 3.73 16.35 -17.97
C ALA A 158 2.24 16.23 -18.37
N VAL A 159 1.88 15.23 -19.18
CA VAL A 159 0.48 14.95 -19.51
C VAL A 159 -0.32 14.50 -18.28
N PHE A 160 0.28 13.83 -17.29
CA PHE A 160 -0.42 13.53 -16.04
C PHE A 160 -0.76 14.78 -15.22
N ILE A 161 0.02 15.85 -15.35
CA ILE A 161 -0.24 17.13 -14.67
C ILE A 161 -1.49 17.83 -15.23
N THR A 162 -1.95 17.46 -16.43
CA THR A 162 -3.18 18.00 -17.03
C THR A 162 -4.44 17.21 -16.67
N ILE A 163 -4.31 16.18 -15.81
CA ILE A 163 -5.47 15.47 -15.25
C ILE A 163 -6.20 16.44 -14.31
N PRO A 164 -7.49 16.72 -14.54
CA PRO A 164 -8.23 17.65 -13.71
C PRO A 164 -8.49 17.13 -12.29
N ASP A 165 -8.56 18.03 -11.31
CA ASP A 165 -8.76 17.70 -9.89
C ASP A 165 -10.01 16.84 -9.62
N PRO A 166 -11.19 17.10 -10.25
CA PRO A 166 -12.36 16.25 -10.04
C PRO A 166 -12.14 14.80 -10.49
N VAL A 167 -11.34 14.58 -11.53
CA VAL A 167 -10.99 13.24 -12.01
C VAL A 167 -10.08 12.54 -10.99
N ILE A 168 -9.10 13.26 -10.46
CA ILE A 168 -8.19 12.78 -9.39
C ILE A 168 -9.00 12.42 -8.14
N GLY A 169 -9.92 13.28 -7.71
CA GLY A 169 -10.80 13.03 -6.57
C GLY A 169 -11.67 11.78 -6.76
N GLY A 170 -12.28 11.62 -7.95
CA GLY A 170 -13.04 10.42 -8.28
C GLY A 170 -12.18 9.14 -8.31
N MET A 171 -10.93 9.24 -8.79
CA MET A 171 -9.98 8.14 -8.73
C MET A 171 -9.66 7.75 -7.29
N PHE A 172 -9.39 8.72 -6.42
CA PHE A 172 -9.13 8.45 -5.01
C PHE A 172 -10.34 7.85 -4.28
N LEU A 173 -11.56 8.25 -4.61
CA LEU A 173 -12.77 7.67 -4.02
C LEU A 173 -12.87 6.17 -4.31
N VAL A 174 -12.65 5.76 -5.57
CA VAL A 174 -12.63 4.35 -5.95
C VAL A 174 -11.45 3.62 -5.31
N MET A 175 -10.28 4.27 -5.31
CA MET A 175 -9.04 3.72 -4.78
C MET A 175 -9.16 3.37 -3.29
N PHE A 176 -9.52 4.36 -2.45
CA PHE A 176 -9.67 4.16 -1.02
C PHE A 176 -10.86 3.26 -0.69
N GLY A 177 -11.94 3.29 -1.49
CA GLY A 177 -13.04 2.35 -1.37
C GLY A 177 -12.61 0.89 -1.57
N MET A 178 -11.78 0.62 -2.57
CA MET A 178 -11.24 -0.73 -2.80
C MET A 178 -10.25 -1.17 -1.71
N ILE A 179 -9.38 -0.29 -1.23
CA ILE A 179 -8.46 -0.58 -0.12
C ILE A 179 -9.27 -0.97 1.13
N ALA A 180 -10.30 -0.17 1.48
CA ALA A 180 -11.18 -0.47 2.60
C ALA A 180 -11.92 -1.81 2.42
N ALA A 181 -12.44 -2.09 1.22
CA ALA A 181 -13.12 -3.35 0.93
C ALA A 181 -12.20 -4.57 1.07
N VAL A 182 -10.95 -4.49 0.60
CA VAL A 182 -9.95 -5.56 0.77
C VAL A 182 -9.63 -5.77 2.25
N GLY A 183 -9.44 -4.69 3.02
CA GLY A 183 -9.26 -4.74 4.47
C GLY A 183 -10.43 -5.46 5.19
N ILE A 184 -11.67 -5.09 4.88
CA ILE A 184 -12.86 -5.75 5.42
C ILE A 184 -12.94 -7.23 5.00
N SER A 185 -12.54 -7.56 3.77
CA SER A 185 -12.55 -8.95 3.28
C SER A 185 -11.63 -9.87 4.09
N ASN A 186 -10.59 -9.33 4.72
CA ASN A 186 -9.70 -10.09 5.59
C ASN A 186 -10.36 -10.45 6.94
N LEU A 187 -11.44 -9.77 7.32
CA LEU A 187 -12.21 -10.08 8.53
C LEU A 187 -13.12 -11.31 8.37
N GLN A 188 -13.23 -11.90 7.18
CA GLN A 188 -14.07 -13.08 6.92
C GLN A 188 -13.73 -14.31 7.78
N TYR A 189 -12.55 -14.32 8.40
CA TYR A 189 -12.10 -15.40 9.28
C TYR A 189 -12.45 -15.17 10.74
N VAL A 190 -12.75 -13.94 11.11
CA VAL A 190 -13.07 -13.50 12.48
C VAL A 190 -14.55 -13.76 12.75
N ASP A 191 -14.89 -14.12 13.98
CA ASP A 191 -16.29 -14.24 14.38
C ASP A 191 -16.91 -12.86 14.62
N LEU A 192 -17.61 -12.34 13.60
CA LEU A 192 -18.30 -11.05 13.66
C LEU A 192 -19.62 -11.10 14.43
N ASN A 193 -20.03 -12.25 14.97
CA ASN A 193 -21.16 -12.32 15.91
C ASN A 193 -20.74 -11.98 17.35
N SER A 194 -19.44 -11.97 17.64
CA SER A 194 -18.95 -11.59 18.96
C SER A 194 -18.99 -10.08 19.15
N SER A 195 -19.68 -9.64 20.21
CA SER A 195 -19.70 -8.24 20.64
C SER A 195 -18.30 -7.70 20.94
N ARG A 196 -17.36 -8.54 21.40
CA ARG A 196 -15.95 -8.17 21.61
C ARG A 196 -15.31 -7.73 20.30
N ASN A 197 -15.39 -8.56 19.27
CA ASN A 197 -14.75 -8.29 17.99
C ASN A 197 -15.38 -7.08 17.29
N LEU A 198 -16.71 -6.95 17.37
CA LEU A 198 -17.43 -5.78 16.85
C LEU A 198 -16.99 -4.49 17.55
N LEU A 199 -16.81 -4.51 18.89
CA LEU A 199 -16.31 -3.37 19.64
C LEU A 199 -14.89 -2.99 19.20
N ILE A 200 -13.97 -3.97 19.14
CA ILE A 200 -12.58 -3.73 18.74
C ILE A 200 -12.52 -3.14 17.33
N LEU A 201 -13.24 -3.75 16.38
CA LEU A 201 -13.28 -3.31 14.99
C LEU A 201 -13.87 -1.90 14.86
N GLY A 202 -15.04 -1.67 15.47
CA GLY A 202 -15.72 -0.38 15.39
C GLY A 202 -14.92 0.74 16.04
N PHE A 203 -14.38 0.51 17.24
CA PHE A 203 -13.61 1.50 17.97
C PHE A 203 -12.29 1.82 17.26
N SER A 204 -11.53 0.81 16.83
CA SER A 204 -10.25 1.02 16.13
C SER A 204 -10.44 1.77 14.81
N THR A 205 -11.44 1.38 14.01
CA THR A 205 -11.73 2.05 12.73
C THR A 205 -12.18 3.49 12.95
N PHE A 206 -13.11 3.72 13.87
CA PHE A 206 -13.65 5.06 14.11
C PHE A 206 -12.63 6.00 14.76
N SER A 207 -11.85 5.51 15.73
CA SER A 207 -10.77 6.30 16.35
C SER A 207 -9.70 6.71 15.34
N GLY A 208 -9.35 5.84 14.39
CA GLY A 208 -8.42 6.13 13.30
C GLY A 208 -8.90 7.24 12.34
N LEU A 209 -10.21 7.47 12.24
CA LEU A 209 -10.79 8.56 11.45
C LEU A 209 -10.90 9.86 12.25
N VAL A 210 -11.31 9.77 13.51
CA VAL A 210 -11.68 10.93 14.33
C VAL A 210 -10.49 11.57 15.01
N LEU A 211 -9.64 10.79 15.68
CA LEU A 211 -8.57 11.36 16.52
C LEU A 211 -7.55 12.16 15.70
N PRO A 212 -7.01 11.66 14.58
CA PRO A 212 -6.06 12.44 13.79
C PRO A 212 -6.63 13.77 13.29
N THR A 213 -7.90 13.75 12.84
CA THR A 213 -8.62 14.95 12.40
C THR A 213 -8.78 15.96 13.54
N TRP A 214 -9.05 15.46 14.75
CA TRP A 214 -9.14 16.29 15.95
C TRP A 214 -7.78 16.89 16.34
N PHE A 215 -6.69 16.10 16.30
CA PHE A 215 -5.35 16.60 16.57
C PHE A 215 -4.89 17.64 15.54
N HIS A 216 -5.27 17.47 14.26
CA HIS A 216 -4.97 18.45 13.21
C HIS A 216 -5.73 19.78 13.43
N SER A 217 -6.98 19.70 13.89
CA SER A 217 -7.81 20.88 14.20
C SER A 217 -7.39 21.60 15.49
N ASN A 218 -6.59 20.96 16.36
CA ASN A 218 -6.17 21.50 17.67
C ASN A 218 -4.64 21.55 17.78
N PRO A 219 -3.96 22.37 16.95
CA PRO A 219 -2.50 22.50 17.03
C PRO A 219 -2.08 23.10 18.37
N GLY A 220 -1.02 22.55 18.98
CA GLY A 220 -0.45 23.06 20.23
C GLY A 220 -1.09 22.50 21.51
N ILE A 221 -1.99 21.51 21.42
CA ILE A 221 -2.58 20.85 22.60
C ILE A 221 -1.57 19.99 23.37
N ILE A 222 -0.51 19.55 22.70
CA ILE A 222 0.58 18.76 23.29
C ILE A 222 1.71 19.72 23.61
N ASP A 223 1.88 20.00 24.90
CA ASP A 223 3.00 20.78 25.43
C ASP A 223 3.60 20.02 26.62
N THR A 224 4.54 19.13 26.32
CA THR A 224 5.30 18.39 27.33
C THR A 224 6.52 19.18 27.84
N GLY A 225 6.74 20.39 27.31
CA GLY A 225 7.95 21.19 27.54
C GLY A 225 9.18 20.73 26.74
N VAL A 226 9.08 19.62 25.99
CA VAL A 226 10.15 19.09 25.14
C VAL A 226 9.66 19.04 23.69
N LYS A 227 10.13 19.99 22.87
CA LYS A 227 9.71 20.16 21.47
C LYS A 227 9.80 18.88 20.63
N GLU A 228 10.88 18.12 20.81
CA GLU A 228 11.08 16.86 20.07
C GLU A 228 10.02 15.81 20.44
N LEU A 229 9.67 15.72 21.73
CA LEU A 229 8.66 14.78 22.20
C LEU A 229 7.27 15.20 21.70
N ASP A 230 6.95 16.50 21.77
CA ASP A 230 5.69 17.03 21.26
C ASP A 230 5.53 16.71 19.78
N GLN A 231 6.59 16.91 18.99
CA GLN A 231 6.58 16.60 17.56
C GLN A 231 6.38 15.10 17.29
N VAL A 232 7.04 14.23 18.05
CA VAL A 232 6.85 12.77 17.94
C VAL A 232 5.40 12.38 18.23
N ILE A 233 4.84 12.89 19.32
CA ILE A 233 3.45 12.59 19.70
C ILE A 233 2.50 13.12 18.63
N VAL A 234 2.67 14.37 18.18
CA VAL A 234 1.83 14.95 17.12
C VAL A 234 1.88 14.12 15.84
N VAL A 235 3.06 13.69 15.40
CA VAL A 235 3.19 12.86 14.18
C VAL A 235 2.48 11.52 14.35
N LEU A 236 2.65 10.84 15.48
CA LEU A 236 1.97 9.56 15.73
C LEU A 236 0.45 9.72 15.78
N PHE A 237 -0.05 10.72 16.51
CA PHE A 237 -1.48 10.94 16.69
C PHE A 237 -2.19 11.55 15.47
N THR A 238 -1.46 12.19 14.56
CA THR A 238 -1.98 12.64 13.25
C THR A 238 -1.89 11.55 12.17
N THR A 239 -1.25 10.41 12.46
CA THR A 239 -1.17 9.27 11.54
C THR A 239 -2.40 8.36 11.71
N HIS A 240 -3.32 8.41 10.74
CA HIS A 240 -4.60 7.70 10.78
C HIS A 240 -4.44 6.18 10.90
N MET A 241 -3.57 5.59 10.08
CA MET A 241 -3.30 4.15 10.08
C MET A 241 -2.69 3.68 11.42
N PHE A 242 -1.84 4.51 12.03
CA PHE A 242 -1.23 4.20 13.31
C PHE A 242 -2.28 4.13 14.41
N ILE A 243 -3.15 5.14 14.53
CA ILE A 243 -4.19 5.18 15.56
C ILE A 243 -5.13 3.98 15.44
N GLY A 244 -5.61 3.68 14.23
CA GLY A 244 -6.49 2.53 14.00
C GLY A 244 -5.81 1.21 14.36
N GLY A 245 -4.58 0.99 13.87
CA GLY A 245 -3.81 -0.22 14.18
C GLY A 245 -3.47 -0.35 15.67
N PHE A 246 -3.07 0.75 16.31
CA PHE A 246 -2.71 0.82 17.72
C PHE A 246 -3.90 0.42 18.62
N PHE A 247 -5.06 1.04 18.43
CA PHE A 247 -6.23 0.68 19.22
C PHE A 247 -6.74 -0.73 18.90
N GLY A 248 -6.69 -1.15 17.64
CA GLY A 248 -7.04 -2.54 17.27
C GLY A 248 -6.15 -3.55 17.99
N PHE A 249 -4.84 -3.32 17.99
CA PHE A 249 -3.86 -4.18 18.67
C PHE A 249 -4.03 -4.17 20.18
N VAL A 250 -4.11 -2.99 20.80
CA VAL A 250 -4.25 -2.86 22.26
C VAL A 250 -5.54 -3.51 22.72
N LEU A 251 -6.67 -3.23 22.09
CA LEU A 251 -7.96 -3.78 22.51
C LEU A 251 -8.04 -5.30 22.28
N ASP A 252 -7.49 -5.82 21.17
CA ASP A 252 -7.46 -7.28 20.96
C ASP A 252 -6.58 -8.01 21.98
N ASN A 253 -5.50 -7.41 22.46
CA ASN A 253 -4.66 -8.03 23.49
C ASN A 253 -5.19 -7.84 24.92
N THR A 254 -5.92 -6.76 25.18
CA THR A 254 -6.40 -6.44 26.54
C THR A 254 -7.75 -7.07 26.85
N ILE A 255 -8.65 -7.17 25.85
CA ILE A 255 -9.98 -7.75 26.06
C ILE A 255 -9.90 -9.29 25.91
N PRO A 256 -10.29 -10.07 26.94
CA PRO A 256 -10.27 -11.53 26.88
C PRO A 256 -11.09 -12.05 25.70
N GLY A 257 -10.54 -13.02 24.95
CA GLY A 257 -11.21 -13.62 23.80
C GLY A 257 -10.52 -14.90 23.35
N THR A 258 -11.26 -15.82 22.76
CA THR A 258 -10.73 -17.13 22.37
C THR A 258 -10.06 -17.12 21.00
N GLU A 259 -9.14 -18.04 20.71
CA GLU A 259 -8.51 -18.14 19.38
C GLU A 259 -9.50 -18.41 18.25
N LYS A 260 -10.62 -19.08 18.56
CA LYS A 260 -11.70 -19.34 17.59
C LYS A 260 -12.42 -18.04 17.24
N GLU A 261 -12.75 -17.27 18.26
CA GLU A 261 -13.42 -15.97 18.14
C GLU A 261 -12.54 -14.96 17.38
N ARG A 262 -11.23 -14.92 17.65
CA ARG A 262 -10.26 -14.11 16.89
C ARG A 262 -10.05 -14.57 15.44
N GLY A 263 -10.61 -15.73 15.05
CA GLY A 263 -10.47 -16.28 13.70
C GLY A 263 -9.15 -17.00 13.41
N ILE A 264 -8.24 -17.10 14.40
CA ILE A 264 -6.90 -17.70 14.24
C ILE A 264 -7.01 -19.18 13.86
N LYS A 265 -7.93 -19.92 14.49
CA LYS A 265 -8.14 -21.35 14.16
C LYS A 265 -8.70 -21.53 12.75
N SER A 266 -9.69 -20.73 12.37
CA SER A 266 -10.30 -20.76 11.03
C SER A 266 -9.29 -20.42 9.94
N TRP A 267 -8.48 -19.39 10.18
CA TRP A 267 -7.38 -18.99 9.30
C TRP A 267 -6.32 -20.10 9.18
N ARG A 268 -5.81 -20.61 10.30
CA ARG A 268 -4.78 -21.66 10.32
C ARG A 268 -5.26 -22.91 9.61
N LYS A 269 -6.50 -23.35 9.87
CA LYS A 269 -7.09 -24.52 9.22
C LYS A 269 -7.09 -24.35 7.69
N LYS A 270 -7.53 -23.20 7.18
CA LYS A 270 -7.55 -22.93 5.73
C LYS A 270 -6.15 -22.89 5.12
N VAL A 271 -5.20 -22.22 5.77
CA VAL A 271 -3.80 -22.17 5.32
C VAL A 271 -3.18 -23.57 5.29
N THR A 272 -3.48 -24.42 6.27
CA THR A 272 -2.98 -25.80 6.33
C THR A 272 -3.66 -26.71 5.31
N GLU A 273 -4.99 -26.67 5.17
CA GLU A 273 -5.76 -27.49 4.23
C GLU A 273 -5.44 -27.15 2.77
N ASP A 274 -5.40 -25.86 2.41
CA ASP A 274 -4.98 -25.43 1.08
C ASP A 274 -3.49 -25.76 0.86
N GLY A 275 -2.67 -25.64 1.90
CA GLY A 275 -1.25 -25.96 1.87
C GLY A 275 -0.92 -27.45 1.69
N SER A 276 -1.77 -28.35 2.17
CA SER A 276 -1.64 -29.82 2.02
C SER A 276 -2.28 -30.33 0.73
N THR A 277 -3.38 -29.73 0.28
CA THR A 277 -4.07 -30.14 -0.95
C THR A 277 -3.32 -29.66 -2.20
N MET A 278 -2.61 -28.52 -2.11
CA MET A 278 -1.75 -27.96 -3.16
C MET A 278 -0.25 -28.18 -2.90
N MET A 279 0.13 -29.30 -2.28
CA MET A 279 1.54 -29.63 -2.05
C MET A 279 2.34 -29.82 -3.35
N THR A 280 1.68 -30.03 -4.49
CA THR A 280 2.32 -30.42 -5.75
C THR A 280 2.85 -29.27 -6.60
N ASP A 281 2.47 -28.01 -6.39
CA ASP A 281 3.03 -26.92 -7.21
C ASP A 281 3.14 -25.55 -6.51
N ARG A 282 4.07 -25.44 -5.56
CA ARG A 282 4.58 -24.15 -5.06
C ARG A 282 5.74 -23.62 -5.92
N SER A 283 5.80 -23.95 -7.21
CA SER A 283 6.77 -23.36 -8.15
C SER A 283 6.36 -21.96 -8.59
N CYS A 284 5.06 -21.63 -8.43
CA CYS A 284 4.71 -20.23 -8.24
C CYS A 284 5.46 -19.71 -6.99
N TYR A 285 5.72 -18.45 -6.67
CA TYR A 285 6.67 -18.11 -5.58
C TYR A 285 8.16 -18.49 -5.76
N ASP A 286 8.57 -19.37 -6.69
CA ASP A 286 10.00 -19.48 -6.99
C ASP A 286 10.52 -18.22 -7.68
N ILE A 287 11.80 -17.93 -7.45
CA ILE A 287 12.49 -16.78 -8.06
C ILE A 287 12.79 -17.14 -9.53
N PRO A 288 12.30 -16.35 -10.50
CA PRO A 288 12.55 -16.65 -11.90
C PRO A 288 14.07 -16.65 -12.18
N PHE A 289 14.53 -17.63 -12.96
CA PHE A 289 15.93 -17.82 -13.43
C PHE A 289 17.01 -18.13 -12.36
N CYS A 290 16.81 -17.78 -11.08
CA CYS A 290 17.84 -17.92 -10.05
C CYS A 290 17.61 -19.09 -9.07
N THR A 291 16.42 -19.67 -9.01
CA THR A 291 16.06 -20.67 -7.98
C THR A 291 16.97 -21.91 -8.01
N ASN A 292 17.26 -22.45 -9.19
CA ASN A 292 18.11 -23.65 -9.34
C ASN A 292 19.58 -23.41 -8.92
N CYS A 293 20.06 -22.17 -9.03
CA CYS A 293 21.42 -21.80 -8.63
C CYS A 293 21.48 -21.54 -7.11
N LEU A 294 20.48 -20.86 -6.57
CA LEU A 294 20.38 -20.54 -5.14
C LEU A 294 20.15 -21.78 -4.27
N GLN A 295 19.42 -22.78 -4.76
CA GLN A 295 19.22 -24.04 -4.03
C GLN A 295 20.50 -24.89 -3.88
N ARG A 296 21.57 -24.62 -4.65
CA ARG A 296 22.83 -25.37 -4.57
C ARG A 296 23.67 -25.07 -3.33
N PHE A 297 23.51 -23.89 -2.71
CA PHE A 297 24.34 -23.50 -1.58
C PHE A 297 23.59 -23.65 -0.25
N LYS A 298 24.12 -24.48 0.65
CA LYS A 298 23.51 -24.78 1.96
C LYS A 298 23.35 -23.57 2.87
N PHE A 299 24.18 -22.54 2.72
CA PHE A 299 24.09 -21.28 3.49
C PHE A 299 22.74 -20.57 3.27
N PHE A 300 22.17 -20.67 2.08
CA PHE A 300 20.91 -20.01 1.72
C PHE A 300 19.67 -20.62 2.38
N GLN A 301 19.82 -21.73 3.11
CA GLN A 301 18.73 -22.31 3.92
C GLN A 301 18.45 -21.52 5.21
N TYR A 302 19.37 -20.65 5.63
CA TYR A 302 19.21 -19.81 6.83
C TYR A 302 18.67 -18.41 6.52
N LEU A 303 18.58 -18.03 5.24
CA LEU A 303 18.09 -16.71 4.86
C LEU A 303 16.56 -16.72 4.71
N PRO A 304 15.82 -15.95 5.52
CA PRO A 304 14.37 -16.07 5.65
C PRO A 304 13.58 -15.66 4.41
N PHE A 305 14.21 -15.09 3.38
CA PHE A 305 13.61 -14.63 2.13
C PHE A 305 13.87 -15.57 0.93
N LEU A 306 14.69 -16.61 1.10
CA LEU A 306 15.04 -17.52 0.00
C LEU A 306 14.10 -18.73 -0.05
N PRO A 307 13.82 -19.29 -1.25
CA PRO A 307 12.97 -20.48 -1.40
C PRO A 307 13.46 -21.70 -0.61
N SER A 308 14.77 -21.77 -0.34
CA SER A 308 15.41 -22.85 0.42
C SER A 308 15.24 -22.74 1.93
N TYR A 309 14.61 -21.67 2.43
CA TYR A 309 14.41 -21.44 3.86
C TYR A 309 13.49 -22.49 4.46
N LYS A 310 14.02 -23.22 5.46
CA LYS A 310 13.21 -24.07 6.33
C LYS A 310 12.88 -23.27 7.57
N ALA A 311 11.64 -22.82 7.68
CA ALA A 311 11.16 -22.22 8.93
C ALA A 311 11.35 -23.24 10.06
N PRO A 312 11.83 -22.82 11.25
CA PRO A 312 11.79 -23.69 12.42
C PRO A 312 10.34 -24.13 12.63
N GLU A 313 10.11 -25.44 12.80
CA GLU A 313 8.78 -25.94 13.14
C GLU A 313 8.29 -25.20 14.39
N LEU A 314 7.17 -24.49 14.26
CA LEU A 314 6.46 -23.90 15.38
C LEU A 314 6.14 -25.06 16.34
N ARG A 315 6.86 -25.12 17.47
CA ARG A 315 6.51 -26.05 18.55
C ARG A 315 5.07 -25.77 18.93
N THR A 316 4.23 -26.77 18.69
CA THR A 316 2.79 -26.85 18.99
C THR A 316 2.48 -26.51 20.43
#